data_AF-A0A5U4VM21-F1
#
_entry.id   AF-A0A5U4VM21-F1
#
_cell.length_a   1.000
_cell.length_b   1.000
_cell.length_c   1.000
_cell.angle_alpha   90.00
_cell.angle_beta   90.00
_cell.angle_gamma   90.00
#
_symmetry.space_group_name_H-M   'P 1'
#
loop_
_entity.id
_entity.type
_entity.pdbx_description
1 polymer ?
#
loop_
_entity_poly.entity_id
_entity_poly.type
_entity_poly.pdbx_seq_one_letter_code
_entity_poly.pdbx_strand_id
1 'polypeptide(L)'
;MNKTKDIAASPLCFVSPYPQLAKAAEALVAQLDYAVTIHQTTLNRILDELPLLESRGHQVLISRGGCAEILKKHSKLPVVEIKMSGYDILDALIPFKGQKGTVGIVGFSSVIKGCARVAEQLNINYKIFTLQGNDKETISCLKQQLA
;
A
#
# COMPACT_ATOMS: atom_id res chain seq x y z
N MET A 1 35.59 -7.12 10.30
CA MET A 1 35.43 -6.21 11.46
C MET A 1 33.95 -6.03 11.70
N ASN A 2 33.42 -6.75 12.69
CA ASN A 2 32.02 -6.72 13.10
C ASN A 2 31.64 -5.32 13.59
N LYS A 3 30.66 -4.70 12.94
CA LYS A 3 29.80 -3.72 13.59
C LYS A 3 28.41 -4.33 13.68
N THR A 4 28.20 -5.09 14.76
CA THR A 4 26.89 -5.28 15.35
C THR A 4 26.39 -3.88 15.72
N LYS A 5 25.65 -3.23 14.83
CA LYS A 5 24.85 -2.07 15.20
C LYS A 5 23.79 -2.61 16.14
N ASP A 6 23.94 -2.37 17.44
CA ASP A 6 22.81 -2.34 18.35
C ASP A 6 21.76 -1.46 17.68
N ILE A 7 20.68 -2.08 17.17
CA ILE A 7 19.58 -1.35 16.56
C ILE A 7 18.78 -0.77 17.72
N ALA A 8 19.30 0.31 18.32
CA ALA A 8 18.44 1.30 18.94
C ALA A 8 17.36 1.61 17.91
N ALA A 9 16.11 1.38 18.28
CA ALA A 9 15.03 1.37 17.31
C ALA A 9 15.00 2.66 16.51
N SER A 10 15.00 2.49 15.19
CA SER A 10 14.93 3.62 14.27
C SER A 10 13.69 4.45 14.60
N PRO A 11 13.77 5.80 14.63
CA PRO A 11 12.59 6.64 14.80
C PRO A 11 11.58 6.46 13.63
N LEU A 12 12.04 5.96 12.48
CA LEU A 12 11.22 5.70 11.29
C LEU A 12 11.05 4.19 11.07
N CYS A 13 9.80 3.76 10.88
CA CYS A 13 9.47 2.39 10.46
C CYS A 13 8.68 2.41 9.15
N PHE A 14 9.25 1.81 8.11
CA PHE A 14 8.57 1.55 6.85
C PHE A 14 7.84 0.20 6.92
N VAL A 15 6.52 0.27 6.97
CA VAL A 15 5.63 -0.88 6.98
C VAL A 15 5.22 -1.24 5.55
N SER A 16 5.83 -2.29 5.01
CA SER A 16 5.59 -2.75 3.65
C SER A 16 4.45 -3.79 3.57
N PRO A 17 3.41 -3.55 2.76
CA PRO A 17 2.29 -4.49 2.58
C PRO A 17 2.61 -5.73 1.72
N TYR A 18 3.74 -5.76 1.00
CA TYR A 18 4.15 -6.89 0.17
C TYR A 18 5.66 -6.93 -0.08
N PRO A 19 6.23 -8.10 -0.42
CA PRO A 19 7.69 -8.29 -0.51
C PRO A 19 8.39 -7.36 -1.50
N GLN A 20 7.79 -7.11 -2.67
CA GLN A 20 8.43 -6.29 -3.72
C GLN A 20 8.66 -4.84 -3.26
N LEU A 21 7.71 -4.27 -2.52
CA LEU A 21 7.85 -2.92 -1.97
C LEU A 21 8.83 -2.88 -0.78
N ALA A 22 8.94 -3.97 -0.01
CA ALA A 22 9.95 -4.07 1.05
C ALA A 22 11.36 -4.05 0.43
N LYS A 23 11.58 -4.87 -0.61
CA LYS A 23 12.85 -4.92 -1.35
C LYS A 23 13.22 -3.59 -2.00
N ALA A 24 12.24 -2.88 -2.57
CA ALA A 24 12.48 -1.54 -3.11
C ALA A 24 12.92 -0.55 -2.02
N ALA A 25 12.28 -0.61 -0.84
CA ALA A 25 12.67 0.20 0.30
C ALA A 25 14.05 -0.17 0.84
N GLU A 26 14.41 -1.45 0.92
CA GLU A 26 15.74 -1.91 1.36
C GLU A 26 16.86 -1.31 0.50
N ALA A 27 16.68 -1.33 -0.82
CA ALA A 27 17.65 -0.76 -1.77
C ALA A 27 17.83 0.75 -1.58
N LEU A 28 16.76 1.47 -1.22
CA LEU A 28 16.81 2.90 -0.93
C LEU A 28 17.46 3.16 0.44
N VAL A 29 17.06 2.43 1.48
CA VAL A 29 17.57 2.59 2.85
C VAL A 29 19.07 2.35 2.93
N ALA A 30 19.61 1.44 2.11
CA ALA A 30 21.05 1.22 2.01
C ALA A 30 21.85 2.47 1.56
N GLN A 31 21.18 3.44 0.94
CA GLN A 31 21.78 4.68 0.42
C GLN A 31 21.48 5.90 1.32
N LEU A 32 20.69 5.75 2.39
CA LEU A 32 20.32 6.84 3.27
C LEU A 32 21.30 6.95 4.45
N ASP A 33 21.60 8.18 4.84
CA ASP A 33 22.43 8.48 6.02
C ASP A 33 21.68 8.32 7.36
N TYR A 34 20.39 7.97 7.30
CA TYR A 34 19.56 7.74 8.48
C TYR A 34 18.95 6.34 8.48
N ALA A 35 18.79 5.77 9.68
CA ALA A 35 18.21 4.46 9.85
C ALA A 35 16.70 4.49 9.55
N VAL A 36 16.21 3.45 8.88
CA VAL A 36 14.79 3.15 8.71
C VAL A 36 14.61 1.66 8.97
N THR A 37 13.73 1.31 9.90
CA THR A 37 13.34 -0.09 10.10
C THR A 37 12.36 -0.48 9.01
N ILE A 38 12.54 -1.66 8.40
CA ILE A 38 11.59 -2.20 7.41
C ILE A 38 10.83 -3.35 8.08
N HIS A 39 9.50 -3.23 8.09
CA HIS A 39 8.60 -4.25 8.61
C HIS A 39 7.66 -4.72 7.50
N GLN A 40 7.85 -5.95 7.02
CA GLN A 40 6.93 -6.52 6.04
C GLN A 40 5.73 -7.16 6.74
N THR A 41 4.52 -6.82 6.29
CA THR A 41 3.26 -7.31 6.84
C THR A 41 2.22 -7.47 5.74
N THR A 42 1.00 -7.84 6.12
CA THR A 42 -0.17 -7.90 5.26
C THR A 42 -1.36 -7.22 5.95
N LEU A 43 -2.39 -6.86 5.17
CA LEU A 43 -3.58 -6.18 5.72
C LEU A 43 -4.28 -6.98 6.84
N ASN A 44 -4.25 -8.31 6.76
CA ASN A 44 -4.84 -9.20 7.74
C ASN A 44 -3.97 -9.44 8.98
N ARG A 45 -2.72 -8.98 9.00
CA ARG A 45 -1.77 -9.18 10.13
C ARG A 45 -1.39 -7.88 10.82
N ILE A 46 -1.56 -6.75 10.14
CA ILE A 46 -1.04 -5.47 10.64
C ILE A 46 -1.65 -5.04 11.97
N LEU A 47 -2.92 -5.38 12.24
CA LEU A 47 -3.53 -5.07 13.54
C LEU A 47 -2.94 -5.90 14.68
N ASP A 48 -2.65 -7.18 14.45
CA ASP A 48 -2.03 -8.05 15.44
C ASP A 48 -0.58 -7.63 15.74
N GLU A 49 0.11 -7.08 14.74
CA GLU A 49 1.51 -6.66 14.81
C GLU A 49 1.68 -5.22 15.31
N LEU A 50 0.61 -4.42 15.32
CA LEU A 50 0.64 -3.00 15.68
C LEU A 50 1.17 -2.75 17.11
N PRO A 51 0.77 -3.49 18.17
CA PRO A 51 1.32 -3.27 19.51
C PRO A 51 2.84 -3.45 19.58
N LEU A 52 3.38 -4.37 18.78
CA LEU A 52 4.82 -4.57 18.67
C LEU A 52 5.50 -3.39 17.98
N LEU A 53 4.90 -2.86 16.91
CA LEU A 53 5.41 -1.67 16.21
C LEU A 53 5.43 -0.43 17.12
N GLU A 54 4.40 -0.25 17.95
CA GLU A 54 4.29 0.90 18.86
C GLU A 54 5.24 0.80 20.07
N SER A 55 5.48 -0.42 20.57
CA SER A 55 6.38 -0.66 21.70
C SER A 55 7.86 -0.61 21.33
N ARG A 56 8.19 -0.66 20.04
CA ARG A 56 9.57 -0.61 19.53
C ARG A 56 10.15 0.79 19.50
N GLY A 57 9.56 1.82 20.10
CA GLY A 57 10.17 3.16 20.15
C GLY A 57 10.26 3.89 18.81
N HIS A 58 9.50 3.43 17.80
CA HIS A 58 9.29 4.17 16.56
C HIS A 58 8.51 5.46 16.85
N GLN A 59 8.81 6.53 16.11
CA GLN A 59 8.12 7.80 16.22
C GLN A 59 7.17 8.04 15.05
N VAL A 60 7.45 7.47 13.87
CA VAL A 60 6.61 7.62 12.67
C VAL A 60 6.55 6.30 11.92
N LEU A 61 5.35 5.96 11.44
CA LEU A 61 5.12 4.84 10.53
C LEU A 61 4.97 5.36 9.10
N ILE A 62 5.57 4.70 8.13
CA ILE A 62 5.43 4.98 6.70
C ILE A 62 4.84 3.74 6.04
N SER A 63 3.78 3.87 5.25
CA SER A 63 3.18 2.71 4.55
C SER A 63 2.48 3.12 3.25
N ARG A 64 1.81 2.19 2.56
CA ARG A 64 1.06 2.43 1.31
C ARG A 64 -0.26 1.67 1.28
N GLY A 65 -1.29 2.28 0.69
CA GLY A 65 -2.58 1.65 0.42
C GLY A 65 -3.33 1.24 1.68
N GLY A 66 -4.06 0.12 1.63
CA GLY A 66 -4.91 -0.31 2.75
C GLY A 66 -4.17 -0.50 4.08
N CYS A 67 -2.87 -0.89 4.08
CA CYS A 67 -2.11 -0.99 5.33
C CYS A 67 -1.92 0.40 5.96
N ALA A 68 -1.67 1.43 5.14
CA ALA A 68 -1.59 2.79 5.62
C ALA A 68 -2.95 3.29 6.14
N GLU A 69 -4.06 2.93 5.49
CA GLU A 69 -5.41 3.27 5.99
C GLU A 69 -5.70 2.63 7.35
N ILE A 70 -5.38 1.36 7.53
CA ILE A 70 -5.56 0.64 8.80
C ILE A 70 -4.68 1.27 9.88
N LEU A 71 -3.40 1.48 9.61
CA LEU A 71 -2.47 2.10 10.55
C LEU A 71 -2.93 3.49 10.97
N LYS A 72 -3.40 4.33 10.04
CA LYS A 72 -3.93 5.67 10.34
C LYS A 72 -5.14 5.65 11.28
N LYS A 73 -5.97 4.60 11.21
CA LYS A 73 -7.17 4.46 12.04
C LYS A 73 -6.86 3.93 13.44
N HIS A 74 -5.85 3.08 13.57
CA HIS A 74 -5.63 2.30 14.79
C HIS A 74 -4.34 2.62 15.54
N SER A 75 -3.34 3.23 14.89
CA SER A 75 -2.07 3.55 15.54
C SER A 75 -2.12 4.86 16.31
N LYS A 76 -1.40 4.88 17.43
CA LYS A 76 -1.07 6.07 18.23
C LYS A 76 0.09 6.87 17.61
N LEU A 77 0.87 6.26 16.71
CA LEU A 77 1.97 6.91 16.02
C LEU A 77 1.46 7.65 14.78
N PRO A 78 2.06 8.79 14.41
CA PRO A 78 1.78 9.44 13.14
C PRO A 78 2.12 8.51 11.97
N VAL A 79 1.21 8.45 11.00
CA VAL A 79 1.34 7.58 9.82
C VAL A 79 1.41 8.41 8.55
N VAL A 80 2.55 8.33 7.86
CA VAL A 80 2.76 8.92 6.53
C VAL A 80 2.41 7.88 5.47
N GLU A 81 1.44 8.21 4.63
CA GLU A 81 1.03 7.34 3.53
C GLU A 81 1.73 7.75 2.23
N ILE A 82 2.34 6.78 1.57
CA ILE A 82 2.81 6.90 0.19
C ILE A 82 1.60 6.77 -0.74
N LYS A 83 1.01 7.91 -1.11
CA LYS A 83 -0.15 7.96 -2.00
C LYS A 83 0.19 7.51 -3.43
N MET A 84 -0.79 6.94 -4.11
CA MET A 84 -0.74 6.81 -5.58
C MET A 84 -0.80 8.21 -6.20
N SER A 85 0.07 8.48 -7.16
CA SER A 85 0.04 9.73 -7.91
C SER A 85 -1.00 9.65 -9.05
N GLY A 86 -1.44 10.81 -9.55
CA GLY A 86 -2.26 10.84 -10.77
C GLY A 86 -1.51 10.30 -12.00
N TYR A 87 -0.17 10.41 -12.01
CA TYR A 87 0.68 9.84 -13.05
C TYR A 87 0.68 8.31 -13.00
N ASP A 88 0.76 7.71 -11.80
CA ASP A 88 0.66 6.25 -11.62
C ASP A 88 -0.64 5.70 -12.23
N ILE A 89 -1.75 6.44 -12.04
CA ILE A 89 -3.07 6.09 -12.54
C ILE A 89 -3.14 6.25 -14.07
N LEU A 90 -2.63 7.37 -14.59
CA LEU A 90 -2.59 7.63 -16.03
C LEU A 90 -1.75 6.59 -16.76
N ASP A 91 -0.54 6.31 -16.29
CA ASP A 91 0.36 5.32 -16.89
C ASP A 91 -0.27 3.92 -16.90
N ALA A 92 -1.01 3.57 -15.84
CA ALA A 92 -1.73 2.30 -15.77
C ALA A 92 -2.92 2.22 -16.74
N LEU A 93 -3.59 3.35 -17.04
CA LEU A 93 -4.84 3.36 -17.82
C LEU A 93 -4.66 3.72 -19.31
N ILE A 94 -3.66 4.54 -19.66
CA ILE A 94 -3.37 4.97 -21.04
C ILE A 94 -3.34 3.79 -22.03
N PRO A 95 -2.70 2.63 -21.73
CA PRO A 95 -2.66 1.50 -22.64
C PRO A 95 -4.04 0.95 -23.06
N PHE A 96 -5.09 1.23 -22.26
CA PHE A 96 -6.45 0.78 -22.51
C PHE A 96 -7.33 1.78 -23.26
N LYS A 97 -6.81 3.00 -23.52
CA LYS A 97 -7.53 4.01 -24.30
C LYS A 97 -7.86 3.49 -25.70
N GLY A 98 -9.13 3.56 -26.08
CA GLY A 98 -9.61 3.11 -27.39
C GLY A 98 -9.77 1.60 -27.55
N GLN A 99 -9.55 0.81 -26.49
CA GLN A 99 -9.86 -0.61 -26.51
C GLN A 99 -11.38 -0.84 -26.46
N LYS A 100 -11.85 -1.88 -27.15
CA LYS A 100 -13.29 -2.25 -27.19
C LYS A 100 -13.76 -3.04 -25.94
N GLY A 101 -12.82 -3.50 -25.10
CA GLY A 101 -13.12 -4.31 -23.91
C GLY A 101 -13.52 -3.48 -22.68
N THR A 102 -13.99 -4.19 -21.65
CA THR A 102 -14.23 -3.58 -20.33
C THR A 102 -13.00 -3.78 -19.44
N VAL A 103 -12.44 -2.72 -18.88
CA VAL A 103 -11.33 -2.77 -17.93
C VAL A 103 -11.88 -2.95 -16.51
N GLY A 104 -11.44 -4.00 -15.81
CA GLY A 104 -11.72 -4.17 -14.39
C GLY A 104 -10.73 -3.39 -13.53
N ILE A 105 -11.22 -2.44 -12.74
CA ILE A 105 -10.41 -1.64 -11.81
C ILE A 105 -10.66 -2.15 -10.40
N VAL A 106 -9.66 -2.81 -9.80
CA VAL A 106 -9.75 -3.40 -8.46
C VAL A 106 -8.80 -2.69 -7.50
N GLY A 107 -9.25 -2.34 -6.30
CA GLY A 107 -8.42 -1.63 -5.33
C GLY A 107 -9.19 -1.12 -4.11
N PHE A 108 -8.51 -0.36 -3.25
CA PHE A 108 -9.11 0.28 -2.08
C PHE A 108 -9.74 1.62 -2.42
N SER A 109 -10.64 2.08 -1.55
CA SER A 109 -11.41 3.32 -1.76
C SER A 109 -10.52 4.58 -1.91
N SER A 110 -9.34 4.60 -1.29
CA SER A 110 -8.33 5.67 -1.44
C SER A 110 -7.82 5.84 -2.87
N VAL A 111 -7.86 4.80 -3.69
CA VAL A 111 -7.24 4.78 -5.02
C VAL A 111 -8.28 4.73 -6.13
N ILE A 112 -9.33 3.91 -5.95
CA ILE A 112 -10.32 3.62 -6.97
C ILE A 112 -11.02 4.86 -7.53
N LYS A 113 -11.29 5.87 -6.68
CA LYS A 113 -11.97 7.10 -7.11
C LYS A 113 -11.14 7.87 -8.14
N GLY A 114 -9.82 7.92 -7.95
CA GLY A 114 -8.90 8.53 -8.91
C GLY A 114 -8.86 7.76 -10.22
N CYS A 115 -8.80 6.43 -10.15
CA CYS A 115 -8.80 5.57 -11.34
C CYS A 115 -10.08 5.71 -12.16
N ALA A 116 -11.25 5.70 -11.50
CA ALA A 116 -12.55 5.90 -12.14
C ALA A 116 -12.60 7.21 -12.91
N ARG A 117 -12.16 8.30 -12.26
CA ARG A 117 -12.16 9.63 -12.86
C ARG A 117 -11.25 9.70 -14.09
N VAL A 118 -10.06 9.11 -14.03
CA VAL A 118 -9.14 9.08 -15.17
C VAL A 118 -9.69 8.20 -16.30
N ALA A 119 -10.27 7.04 -15.98
CA ALA A 119 -10.88 6.15 -16.97
C ALA A 119 -12.03 6.84 -17.74
N GLU A 120 -12.88 7.60 -17.05
CA GLU A 120 -13.90 8.46 -17.67
C GLU A 120 -13.28 9.47 -18.65
N GLN A 121 -12.24 10.20 -18.22
CA GLN A 121 -11.58 11.20 -19.06
C GLN A 121 -10.92 10.60 -20.30
N LEU A 122 -10.46 9.34 -20.21
CA LEU A 122 -9.87 8.60 -21.33
C LEU A 122 -10.90 7.86 -22.19
N ASN A 123 -12.20 7.97 -21.89
CA ASN A 123 -13.29 7.21 -22.53
C ASN A 123 -13.04 5.69 -22.52
N ILE A 124 -12.49 5.17 -21.41
CA ILE A 124 -12.30 3.74 -21.20
C ILE A 124 -13.59 3.17 -20.63
N ASN A 125 -14.10 2.07 -21.21
CA ASN A 125 -15.19 1.33 -20.58
C ASN A 125 -14.64 0.55 -19.38
N TYR A 126 -15.18 0.76 -18.18
CA TYR A 126 -14.63 0.18 -16.95
C TYR A 126 -15.70 -0.33 -15.98
N LYS A 127 -15.30 -1.27 -15.12
CA LYS A 127 -16.03 -1.70 -13.92
C LYS A 127 -15.15 -1.54 -12.70
N ILE A 128 -15.71 -0.97 -11.63
CA ILE A 128 -15.01 -0.78 -10.36
C ILE A 128 -15.32 -1.93 -9.42
N PHE A 129 -14.29 -2.41 -8.74
CA PHE A 129 -14.41 -3.40 -7.69
C PHE A 129 -13.65 -2.95 -6.44
N THR A 130 -14.40 -2.49 -5.43
CA THR A 130 -13.79 -1.95 -4.21
C THR A 130 -13.50 -3.05 -3.20
N LEU A 131 -12.26 -3.11 -2.73
CA LEU A 131 -11.81 -3.97 -1.66
C LEU A 131 -12.15 -3.34 -0.30
N GLN A 132 -12.86 -4.08 0.55
CA GLN A 132 -13.03 -3.74 1.98
C GLN A 132 -11.99 -4.43 2.87
N GLY A 133 -11.26 -5.40 2.32
CA GLY A 133 -10.21 -6.18 2.96
C GLY A 133 -9.45 -7.02 1.93
N ASN A 134 -8.54 -7.87 2.38
CA ASN A 134 -7.84 -8.86 1.55
C ASN A 134 -8.15 -10.31 1.97
N ASP A 135 -9.26 -10.49 2.67
CA ASP A 135 -9.76 -11.78 3.11
C ASP A 135 -10.32 -12.60 1.93
N LYS A 136 -10.43 -13.92 2.14
CA LYS A 136 -10.89 -14.85 1.10
C LYS A 136 -12.32 -14.56 0.63
N GLU A 137 -13.17 -14.01 1.49
CA GLU A 137 -14.56 -13.72 1.17
C GLU A 137 -14.65 -12.52 0.22
N THR A 138 -13.86 -11.47 0.48
CA THR A 138 -13.71 -10.35 -0.46
C THR A 138 -13.26 -10.83 -1.85
N ILE A 139 -12.24 -11.70 -1.93
CA ILE A 139 -11.76 -12.23 -3.22
C ILE A 139 -12.81 -13.13 -3.90
N SER A 140 -13.56 -13.92 -3.13
CA SER A 140 -14.64 -14.74 -3.65
C SER A 140 -15.79 -13.90 -4.23
N CYS A 141 -16.17 -12.83 -3.52
CA CYS A 141 -17.17 -11.87 -3.97
C CYS A 141 -16.76 -11.21 -5.30
N LEU A 142 -15.49 -10.79 -5.43
CA LEU A 142 -14.96 -10.25 -6.69
C LEU A 142 -15.08 -11.23 -7.85
N LYS A 143 -14.74 -12.51 -7.62
CA LYS A 143 -14.83 -13.55 -8.65
C LYS A 143 -16.27 -13.76 -9.13
N GLN A 144 -17.26 -13.68 -8.23
CA GLN A 144 -18.67 -13.75 -8.61
C GLN A 144 -19.14 -12.54 -9.42
N GLN A 145 -18.59 -11.35 -9.16
CA GLN A 145 -18.94 -10.13 -9.92
C GLN A 145 -18.25 -10.04 -11.29
N LEU A 146 -17.24 -10.89 -11.54
CA LEU A 146 -16.51 -11.00 -12.79
C LEU A 146 -16.99 -12.15 -13.70
N ALA A 147 -17.83 -13.05 -13.18
CA ALA A 147 -18.49 -14.13 -13.91
C ALA A 147 -19.77 -13.65 -14.61
#